data_AF-A0A4Y5SKH2-F1
#
_entry.id   AF-A0A4Y5SKH2-F1
#
_cell.length_a   1.000
_cell.length_b   1.000
_cell.length_c   1.000
_cell.angle_alpha   90.00
_cell.angle_beta   90.00
_cell.angle_gamma   90.00
#
_symmetry.space_group_name_H-M   'P 1'
#
loop_
_entity.id
_entity.type
_entity.pdbx_description
1 polymer ?
#
loop_
_entity_poly.entity_id
_entity_poly.type
_entity_poly.pdbx_seq_one_letter_code
_entity_poly.pdbx_strand_id
1 'polypeptide(L)'
;MERVSRFFVLLFFVLLILSPLASATPYWFKEGIYAKYVARGWLSIDLDTSAGNVTYYCPRVEFTWRVLNVSDDKARLSLLLLGFNCTREAYSTLGLEEARALLRKYQERYNFTGGDCLEVPIAGGNVTVCEESYYERTAQRSVSLMIMEGEGRLANKSYIPENFSRAGVVEIDLTTGKIHVNGTPVGGNFLWAENPANVTGLEILPALKVENVKMINSTAMTYYGDFNAPVYMAHTNMMNLKRIVGKDVILYDGSSGLAVAFFTPFSPLWKALGVSSTMIQDTEFAEEHEEEIKESNKMPPFGLVLAKTNIDFTKPAELPDEGPSKTAIFAVAGIVAVLGALFLWRWRR
;
A
#
# COMPACT_ATOMS: atom_id res chain seq x y z
N MET A 1 -21.66 -50.78 23.08
CA MET A 1 -20.47 -49.99 23.48
C MET A 1 -19.82 -49.25 22.30
N GLU A 2 -20.17 -49.54 21.04
CA GLU A 2 -19.63 -48.83 19.86
C GLU A 2 -20.02 -47.34 19.76
N ARG A 3 -21.12 -46.90 20.39
CA ARG A 3 -21.58 -45.50 20.30
C ARG A 3 -20.68 -44.48 21.01
N VAL A 4 -20.01 -44.88 22.10
CA VAL A 4 -19.23 -43.94 22.93
C VAL A 4 -17.87 -43.62 22.28
N SER A 5 -17.23 -44.60 21.63
CA SER A 5 -15.98 -44.40 20.89
C SER A 5 -16.15 -43.44 19.71
N ARG A 6 -17.26 -43.58 18.95
CA ARG A 6 -17.57 -42.66 17.84
C ARG A 6 -17.78 -41.21 18.30
N PHE A 7 -18.35 -41.01 19.49
CA PHE A 7 -18.58 -39.67 20.03
C PHE A 7 -17.27 -38.95 20.40
N PHE A 8 -16.31 -39.65 21.00
CA PHE A 8 -15.01 -39.07 21.34
C PHE A 8 -14.15 -38.78 20.11
N VAL A 9 -14.17 -39.66 19.09
CA VAL A 9 -13.48 -39.40 17.81
C VAL A 9 -14.09 -38.19 17.11
N LEU A 10 -15.42 -38.04 17.13
CA LEU A 10 -16.12 -36.91 16.52
C LEU A 10 -15.88 -35.61 17.31
N LEU A 11 -15.85 -35.67 18.64
CA LEU A 11 -15.51 -34.53 19.50
C LEU A 11 -14.06 -34.06 19.28
N PHE A 12 -13.11 -34.98 19.13
CA PHE A 12 -11.71 -34.68 18.84
C PHE A 12 -11.54 -34.06 17.44
N PHE A 13 -12.24 -34.57 16.43
CA PHE A 13 -12.29 -33.94 15.10
C PHE A 13 -12.93 -32.56 15.15
N VAL A 14 -14.02 -32.38 15.90
CA VAL A 14 -14.67 -31.08 16.08
C VAL A 14 -13.75 -30.10 16.82
N LEU A 15 -13.01 -30.54 17.84
CA LEU A 15 -12.01 -29.72 18.53
C LEU A 15 -10.81 -29.36 17.65
N LEU A 16 -10.36 -30.25 16.76
CA LEU A 16 -9.33 -29.96 15.76
C LEU A 16 -9.81 -28.96 14.68
N ILE A 17 -11.09 -29.02 14.32
CA ILE A 17 -11.72 -28.06 13.39
C ILE A 17 -12.02 -26.72 14.09
N LEU A 18 -12.23 -26.73 15.41
CA LEU A 18 -12.46 -25.54 16.24
C LEU A 18 -11.17 -24.93 16.80
N SER A 19 -9.99 -25.53 16.57
CA SER A 19 -8.71 -24.85 16.79
C SER A 19 -8.80 -23.54 15.99
N PRO A 20 -8.61 -22.36 16.62
CA PRO A 20 -8.65 -21.11 15.88
C PRO A 20 -7.63 -21.25 14.75
N LEU A 21 -8.12 -21.12 13.51
CA LEU A 21 -7.27 -20.88 12.35
C LEU A 21 -6.23 -19.84 12.79
N ALA A 22 -4.96 -20.22 12.70
CA ALA A 22 -3.83 -19.41 13.15
C ALA A 22 -4.09 -17.93 12.86
N SER A 23 -3.94 -17.09 13.88
CA SER A 23 -4.12 -15.65 13.74
C SER A 23 -3.27 -15.16 12.57
N ALA A 24 -3.85 -14.40 11.63
CA ALA A 24 -3.14 -13.89 10.46
C ALA A 24 -2.13 -12.76 10.80
N THR A 25 -1.66 -12.73 12.05
CA THR A 25 -0.66 -11.78 12.55
C THR A 25 0.72 -12.41 12.56
N PRO A 26 1.70 -11.81 11.86
CA PRO A 26 3.10 -12.21 11.99
C PRO A 26 3.56 -12.09 13.45
N TYR A 27 4.51 -12.94 13.86
CA TYR A 27 5.04 -12.96 15.24
C TYR A 27 5.60 -11.60 15.73
N TRP A 28 6.06 -10.77 14.79
CA TRP A 28 6.62 -9.45 15.09
C TRP A 28 5.54 -8.37 15.21
N PHE A 29 4.28 -8.65 14.85
CA PHE A 29 3.22 -7.65 14.77
C PHE A 29 2.68 -7.31 16.16
N LYS A 30 3.11 -6.16 16.70
CA LYS A 30 2.72 -5.65 18.02
C LYS A 30 2.67 -4.13 18.05
N GLU A 31 2.10 -3.58 19.11
CA GLU A 31 2.03 -2.13 19.33
C GLU A 31 3.41 -1.46 19.21
N GLY A 32 3.45 -0.30 18.54
CA GLY A 32 4.66 0.47 18.34
C GLY A 32 5.53 0.03 17.16
N ILE A 33 5.24 -1.11 16.52
CA ILE A 33 5.89 -1.51 15.27
C ILE A 33 5.56 -0.53 14.14
N TYR A 34 6.55 -0.23 13.31
CA TYR A 34 6.36 0.59 12.12
C TYR A 34 7.21 0.11 10.96
N ALA A 35 6.79 0.46 9.76
CA ALA A 35 7.64 0.41 8.57
C ALA A 35 7.49 1.72 7.78
N LYS A 36 8.64 2.24 7.34
CA LYS A 36 8.77 3.41 6.46
C LYS A 36 9.31 2.96 5.13
N TYR A 37 8.66 3.40 4.07
CA TYR A 37 9.00 3.18 2.69
C TYR A 37 9.34 4.51 2.03
N VAL A 38 10.29 4.48 1.10
CA VAL A 38 10.77 5.64 0.34
C VAL A 38 10.66 5.30 -1.14
N ALA A 39 10.32 6.31 -1.94
CA ALA A 39 10.54 6.30 -3.37
C ALA A 39 11.18 7.62 -3.80
N ARG A 40 12.03 7.58 -4.82
CA ARG A 40 12.66 8.73 -5.44
C ARG A 40 12.52 8.72 -6.96
N GLY A 41 12.52 9.89 -7.58
CA GLY A 41 12.34 10.07 -9.02
C GLY A 41 11.11 10.90 -9.36
N TRP A 42 10.49 10.70 -10.52
CA TRP A 42 9.33 11.47 -10.94
C TRP A 42 8.02 10.84 -10.47
N LEU A 43 7.59 11.19 -9.25
CA LEU A 43 6.45 10.56 -8.57
C LEU A 43 5.23 11.48 -8.60
N SER A 44 4.02 10.92 -8.73
CA SER A 44 2.78 11.69 -8.65
C SER A 44 1.80 11.19 -7.58
N ILE A 45 1.12 12.13 -6.93
CA ILE A 45 0.05 11.89 -5.96
C ILE A 45 -1.16 12.73 -6.38
N ASP A 46 -2.27 12.08 -6.69
CA ASP A 46 -3.49 12.75 -7.13
C ASP A 46 -4.49 12.85 -5.98
N LEU A 47 -5.13 14.01 -5.91
CA LEU A 47 -6.25 14.30 -5.02
C LEU A 47 -7.46 14.74 -5.83
N ASP A 48 -8.63 14.20 -5.49
CA ASP A 48 -9.90 14.77 -5.92
C ASP A 48 -10.33 15.82 -4.89
N THR A 49 -10.46 17.08 -5.34
CA THR A 49 -10.90 18.20 -4.50
C THR A 49 -12.20 18.78 -5.03
N SER A 50 -12.91 19.58 -4.23
CA SER A 50 -14.11 20.29 -4.69
C SER A 50 -13.84 21.26 -5.86
N ALA A 51 -12.59 21.72 -6.00
CA ALA A 51 -12.16 22.62 -7.08
C ALA A 51 -11.63 21.86 -8.32
N GLY A 52 -11.72 20.53 -8.35
CA GLY A 52 -11.18 19.68 -9.40
C GLY A 52 -10.00 18.84 -8.95
N ASN A 53 -9.24 18.33 -9.92
CA ASN A 53 -8.16 17.39 -9.67
C ASN A 53 -6.85 18.13 -9.44
N VAL A 54 -6.17 17.76 -8.35
CA VAL A 54 -4.88 18.32 -7.98
C VAL A 54 -3.87 17.20 -7.95
N THR A 55 -2.81 17.32 -8.74
CA THR A 55 -1.69 16.38 -8.77
C THR A 55 -0.47 17.02 -8.12
N TYR A 56 0.19 16.29 -7.24
CA TYR A 56 1.47 16.68 -6.67
C TYR A 56 2.55 15.84 -7.31
N TYR A 57 3.51 16.50 -7.98
CA TYR A 57 4.71 15.86 -8.50
C TYR A 57 5.83 16.05 -7.49
N CYS A 58 6.27 14.97 -6.85
CA CYS A 58 7.24 15.01 -5.77
C CYS A 58 8.48 14.20 -6.17
N PRO A 59 9.70 14.79 -6.13
CA PRO A 59 10.94 14.04 -6.38
C PRO A 59 11.21 12.94 -5.35
N ARG A 60 10.62 13.05 -4.15
CA ARG A 60 10.73 12.06 -3.08
C ARG A 60 9.40 11.92 -2.34
N VAL A 61 9.00 10.68 -2.10
CA VAL A 61 7.82 10.34 -1.30
C VAL A 61 8.23 9.38 -0.19
N GLU A 62 7.68 9.59 1.00
CA GLU A 62 7.78 8.67 2.12
C GLU A 62 6.39 8.21 2.56
N PHE A 63 6.22 6.92 2.72
CA PHE A 63 5.03 6.34 3.31
C PHE A 63 5.41 5.59 4.58
N THR A 64 4.73 5.87 5.70
CA THR A 64 4.94 5.19 6.97
C THR A 64 3.62 4.67 7.48
N TRP A 65 3.61 3.41 7.92
CA TRP A 65 2.55 2.88 8.77
C TRP A 65 3.11 2.49 10.13
N ARG A 66 2.31 2.66 11.19
CA ARG A 66 2.68 2.31 12.56
C ARG A 66 1.48 1.75 13.32
N VAL A 67 1.69 0.62 13.98
CA VAL A 67 0.71 -0.01 14.88
C VAL A 67 0.54 0.85 16.12
N LEU A 68 -0.67 1.38 16.31
CA LEU A 68 -1.04 2.21 17.45
C LEU A 68 -1.50 1.37 18.64
N ASN A 69 -2.26 0.32 18.39
CA ASN A 69 -2.70 -0.65 19.38
C ASN A 69 -3.12 -1.96 18.68
N VAL A 70 -3.12 -3.04 19.45
CA VAL A 70 -3.67 -4.35 19.06
C VAL A 70 -4.60 -4.80 20.17
N SER A 71 -5.86 -5.10 19.84
CA SER A 71 -6.88 -5.53 20.79
C SER A 71 -7.70 -6.65 20.16
N ASP A 72 -7.68 -7.83 20.78
CA ASP A 72 -8.37 -9.03 20.32
C ASP A 72 -8.00 -9.39 18.87
N ASP A 73 -8.97 -9.28 17.96
CA ASP A 73 -8.88 -9.56 16.53
C ASP A 73 -8.68 -8.29 15.69
N LYS A 74 -8.31 -7.16 16.30
CA LYS A 74 -8.19 -5.87 15.62
C LYS A 74 -6.87 -5.18 15.91
N ALA A 75 -6.35 -4.49 14.91
CA ALA A 75 -5.22 -3.57 15.06
C ALA A 75 -5.56 -2.21 14.49
N ARG A 76 -5.21 -1.12 15.18
CA ARG A 76 -5.28 0.23 14.61
C ARG A 76 -3.90 0.65 14.14
N LEU A 77 -3.83 1.13 12.91
CA LEU A 77 -2.60 1.62 12.30
C LEU A 77 -2.74 3.11 12.00
N SER A 78 -1.74 3.88 12.36
CA SER A 78 -1.53 5.21 11.81
C SER A 78 -0.82 5.12 10.47
N LEU A 79 -1.24 5.96 9.54
CA LEU A 79 -0.68 6.12 8.20
C LEU A 79 -0.16 7.55 8.05
N LEU A 80 0.99 7.71 7.43
CA LEU A 80 1.58 9.00 7.09
C LEU A 80 2.21 8.94 5.71
N LEU A 81 1.76 9.80 4.80
CA LEU A 81 2.32 10.00 3.47
C LEU A 81 2.90 11.41 3.39
N LEU A 82 4.20 11.50 3.09
CA LEU A 82 4.93 12.74 2.93
C LEU A 82 5.48 12.84 1.52
N GLY A 83 5.39 14.03 0.92
CA GLY A 83 6.04 14.37 -0.34
C GLY A 83 6.95 15.58 -0.13
N PHE A 84 8.16 15.51 -0.67
CA PHE A 84 9.19 16.54 -0.49
C PHE A 84 9.42 17.30 -1.78
N ASN A 85 9.64 18.61 -1.69
CA ASN A 85 9.92 19.51 -2.83
C ASN A 85 8.87 19.37 -3.96
N CYS A 86 7.61 19.23 -3.59
CA CYS A 86 6.56 18.92 -4.55
C CYS A 86 6.20 20.14 -5.40
N THR A 87 5.83 19.87 -6.64
CA THR A 87 5.13 20.81 -7.50
C THR A 87 3.67 20.41 -7.57
N ARG A 88 2.77 21.30 -7.15
CA ARG A 88 1.32 21.12 -7.28
C ARG A 88 0.83 21.60 -8.62
N GLU A 89 0.07 20.78 -9.29
CA GLU A 89 -0.61 21.09 -10.52
C GLU A 89 -2.11 20.89 -10.34
N ALA A 90 -2.89 21.93 -10.63
CA ALA A 90 -4.35 21.89 -10.61
C ALA A 90 -4.87 22.04 -12.03
N TYR A 91 -5.78 21.15 -12.43
CA TYR A 91 -6.42 21.17 -13.74
C TYR A 91 -7.93 21.39 -13.58
N SER A 92 -8.46 22.31 -14.38
CA SER A 92 -9.90 22.55 -14.48
C SER A 92 -10.32 22.77 -15.93
N THR A 93 -11.47 22.20 -16.28
CA THR A 93 -12.16 22.50 -17.54
C THR A 93 -13.21 23.59 -17.27
N LEU A 94 -13.19 24.63 -18.09
CA LEU A 94 -14.09 25.77 -18.02
C LEU A 94 -15.04 25.73 -19.23
N GLY A 95 -16.28 26.20 -19.02
CA GLY A 95 -17.18 26.46 -20.15
C GLY A 95 -16.61 27.54 -21.07
N LEU A 96 -16.95 27.49 -22.37
CA LEU A 96 -16.40 28.42 -23.37
C LEU A 96 -16.50 29.89 -22.97
N GLU A 97 -17.68 30.33 -22.51
CA GLU A 97 -17.93 31.73 -22.13
C GLU A 97 -17.07 32.15 -20.93
N GLU A 98 -16.94 31.27 -19.93
CA GLU A 98 -16.09 31.51 -18.77
C GLU A 98 -14.62 31.58 -19.16
N ALA A 99 -14.17 30.65 -20.01
CA ALA A 99 -12.81 30.62 -20.52
C ALA A 99 -12.47 31.88 -21.32
N ARG A 100 -13.36 32.32 -22.21
CA ARG A 100 -13.20 33.56 -22.98
C ARG A 100 -13.20 34.79 -22.10
N ALA A 101 -14.08 34.86 -21.11
CA ALA A 101 -14.09 35.95 -20.15
C ALA A 101 -12.78 36.02 -19.34
N LEU A 102 -12.24 34.87 -18.92
CA LEU A 102 -10.96 34.81 -18.22
C LEU A 102 -9.77 35.16 -19.13
N LEU A 103 -9.76 34.66 -20.37
CA LEU A 103 -8.72 34.97 -21.35
C LEU A 103 -8.69 36.47 -21.69
N ARG A 104 -9.84 37.11 -21.88
CA ARG A 104 -9.94 38.57 -22.10
C ARG A 104 -9.30 39.36 -20.96
N LYS A 105 -9.53 38.96 -19.70
CA LYS A 105 -8.88 39.59 -18.54
C LYS A 105 -7.35 39.50 -18.60
N TYR A 106 -6.81 38.39 -19.10
CA TYR A 106 -5.36 38.25 -19.30
C TYR A 106 -4.87 39.08 -20.49
N GLN A 107 -5.60 39.09 -21.60
CA GLN A 107 -5.28 39.89 -22.79
C GLN A 107 -5.27 41.39 -22.47
N GLU A 108 -6.28 41.90 -21.76
CA GLU A 108 -6.36 43.29 -21.32
C GLU A 108 -5.19 43.68 -20.40
N ARG A 109 -4.77 42.79 -19.49
CA ARG A 109 -3.64 43.04 -18.58
C ARG A 109 -2.33 43.33 -19.32
N TYR A 110 -2.12 42.70 -20.48
CA TYR A 110 -0.90 42.83 -21.27
C TYR A 110 -1.11 43.64 -22.56
N ASN A 111 -2.22 44.37 -22.66
CA ASN A 111 -2.58 45.19 -23.83
C ASN A 111 -2.55 44.43 -25.16
N PHE A 112 -2.99 43.17 -25.19
CA PHE A 112 -3.06 42.38 -26.40
C PHE A 112 -4.19 42.87 -27.32
N THR A 113 -3.86 43.23 -28.57
CA THR A 113 -4.81 43.81 -29.54
C THR A 113 -5.21 42.86 -30.67
N GLY A 114 -4.84 41.57 -30.59
CA GLY A 114 -5.05 40.58 -31.65
C GLY A 114 -3.84 40.44 -32.60
N GLY A 115 -3.87 39.39 -33.43
CA GLY A 115 -2.79 39.03 -34.35
C GLY A 115 -1.86 37.95 -33.78
N ASP A 116 -0.56 38.07 -34.06
CA ASP A 116 0.46 37.14 -33.56
C ASP A 116 0.54 37.17 -32.02
N CYS A 117 1.00 36.06 -31.43
CA CYS A 117 1.18 35.98 -29.98
C CYS A 117 2.15 37.04 -29.46
N LEU A 118 1.79 37.69 -28.36
CA LEU A 118 2.61 38.66 -27.65
C LEU A 118 3.43 37.95 -26.56
N GLU A 119 4.75 38.12 -26.60
CA GLU A 119 5.65 37.69 -25.52
C GLU A 119 6.08 38.88 -24.66
N VAL A 120 5.82 38.80 -23.36
CA VAL A 120 6.14 39.86 -22.40
C VAL A 120 7.08 39.30 -21.33
N PRO A 121 8.32 39.82 -21.20
CA PRO A 121 9.18 39.45 -20.09
C PRO A 121 8.61 40.01 -18.78
N ILE A 122 8.61 39.20 -17.72
CA ILE A 122 8.20 39.59 -16.38
C ILE A 122 9.31 39.26 -15.38
N ALA A 123 9.21 39.77 -14.15
CA ALA A 123 10.18 39.47 -13.12
C ALA A 123 10.26 37.95 -12.87
N GLY A 124 11.41 37.34 -13.19
CA GLY A 124 11.65 35.92 -13.00
C GLY A 124 11.00 34.99 -14.02
N GLY A 125 10.58 35.50 -15.19
CA GLY A 125 10.01 34.66 -16.25
C GLY A 125 9.42 35.41 -17.44
N ASN A 126 8.43 34.79 -18.10
CA ASN A 126 7.77 35.33 -19.28
C ASN A 126 6.27 35.01 -19.31
N VAL A 127 5.56 35.80 -20.11
CA VAL A 127 4.15 35.62 -20.42
C VAL A 127 4.00 35.58 -21.93
N THR A 128 3.23 34.63 -22.43
CA THR A 128 2.80 34.55 -23.82
C THR A 128 1.29 34.69 -23.86
N VAL A 129 0.79 35.66 -24.61
CA VAL A 129 -0.64 35.91 -24.81
C VAL A 129 -0.98 35.79 -26.28
N CYS A 130 -1.91 34.91 -26.61
CA CYS A 130 -2.40 34.69 -27.97
C CYS A 130 -3.91 34.94 -28.02
N GLU A 131 -4.50 34.82 -29.21
CA GLU A 131 -5.94 35.00 -29.41
C GLU A 131 -6.79 33.98 -28.61
N GLU A 132 -6.35 32.72 -28.58
CA GLU A 132 -7.08 31.60 -27.94
C GLU A 132 -6.28 30.95 -26.78
N SER A 133 -5.19 31.57 -26.33
CA SER A 133 -4.40 31.03 -25.21
C SER A 133 -3.65 32.09 -24.40
N TYR A 134 -3.34 31.72 -23.16
CA TYR A 134 -2.50 32.45 -22.23
C TYR A 134 -1.53 31.46 -21.58
N TYR A 135 -0.27 31.86 -21.48
CA TYR A 135 0.76 31.12 -20.77
C TYR A 135 1.61 32.07 -19.95
N GLU A 136 1.75 31.80 -18.66
CA GLU A 136 2.67 32.51 -17.78
C GLU A 136 3.59 31.48 -17.14
N ARG A 137 4.89 31.77 -17.12
CA ARG A 137 5.89 30.95 -16.45
C ARG A 137 6.84 31.83 -15.66
N THR A 138 7.05 31.45 -14.41
CA THR A 138 8.04 32.02 -13.49
C THR A 138 8.85 30.89 -12.85
N ALA A 139 9.84 31.22 -12.02
CA ALA A 139 10.57 30.23 -11.23
C ALA A 139 9.66 29.43 -10.25
N GLN A 140 8.55 30.00 -9.77
CA GLN A 140 7.71 29.39 -8.73
C GLN A 140 6.36 28.90 -9.23
N ARG A 141 5.88 29.37 -10.39
CA ARG A 141 4.57 29.00 -10.92
C ARG A 141 4.53 29.02 -12.44
N SER A 142 3.65 28.19 -13.01
CA SER A 142 3.23 28.24 -14.40
C SER A 142 1.71 28.21 -14.45
N VAL A 143 1.10 29.12 -15.18
CA VAL A 143 -0.35 29.13 -15.44
C VAL A 143 -0.56 29.04 -16.94
N SER A 144 -1.41 28.14 -17.40
CA SER A 144 -1.81 28.06 -18.80
C SER A 144 -3.34 28.04 -18.89
N LEU A 145 -3.89 28.84 -19.80
CA LEU A 145 -5.28 28.78 -20.22
C LEU A 145 -5.29 28.60 -21.73
N MET A 146 -6.01 27.59 -22.22
CA MET A 146 -6.10 27.32 -23.64
C MET A 146 -7.54 27.02 -24.01
N ILE A 147 -8.07 27.69 -25.04
CA ILE A 147 -9.41 27.45 -25.56
C ILE A 147 -9.28 26.57 -26.79
N MET A 148 -9.84 25.36 -26.73
CA MET A 148 -9.85 24.40 -27.83
C MET A 148 -11.17 23.65 -27.83
N GLU A 149 -11.66 23.29 -29.02
CA GLU A 149 -12.81 22.39 -29.17
C GLU A 149 -14.08 22.86 -28.42
N GLY A 150 -14.23 24.17 -28.20
CA GLY A 150 -15.38 24.74 -27.51
C GLY A 150 -15.31 24.69 -25.97
N GLU A 151 -14.15 24.38 -25.40
CA GLU A 151 -13.93 24.41 -23.94
C GLU A 151 -12.62 25.14 -23.59
N GLY A 152 -12.53 25.63 -22.35
CA GLY A 152 -11.28 26.17 -21.80
C GLY A 152 -10.58 25.14 -20.92
N ARG A 153 -9.28 24.98 -21.10
CA ARG A 153 -8.41 24.18 -20.23
C ARG A 153 -7.50 25.09 -19.45
N LEU A 154 -7.70 25.16 -18.14
CA LEU A 154 -6.86 25.92 -17.23
C LEU A 154 -5.98 24.95 -16.43
N ALA A 155 -4.67 25.11 -16.54
CA ALA A 155 -3.70 24.42 -15.71
C ALA A 155 -2.93 25.45 -14.86
N ASN A 156 -2.79 25.16 -13.58
CA ASN A 156 -2.01 25.98 -12.65
C ASN A 156 -1.02 25.09 -11.90
N LYS A 157 0.25 25.27 -12.24
CA LYS A 157 1.39 24.60 -11.64
C LYS A 157 2.10 25.56 -10.70
N SER A 158 2.38 25.12 -9.48
CA SER A 158 2.98 25.92 -8.43
C SER A 158 3.96 25.08 -7.62
N TYR A 159 5.16 25.60 -7.39
CA TYR A 159 6.09 25.02 -6.44
C TYR A 159 5.53 25.22 -5.03
N ILE A 160 5.52 24.14 -4.23
CA ILE A 160 5.10 24.21 -2.84
C ILE A 160 6.36 24.10 -1.96
N PRO A 161 6.69 25.15 -1.19
CA PRO A 161 7.85 25.12 -0.30
C PRO A 161 7.63 24.20 0.91
N GLU A 162 6.37 23.98 1.29
CA GLU A 162 5.98 23.06 2.35
C GLU A 162 5.93 21.62 1.83
N ASN A 163 6.28 20.67 2.69
CA ASN A 163 6.13 19.26 2.36
C ASN A 163 4.65 18.90 2.23
N PHE A 164 4.30 18.18 1.18
CA PHE A 164 3.00 17.53 1.09
C PHE A 164 2.87 16.55 2.26
N SER A 165 1.71 16.56 2.93
CA SER A 165 1.43 15.66 4.04
C SER A 165 -0.03 15.22 4.06
N ARG A 166 -0.23 13.91 4.22
CA ARG A 166 -1.51 13.29 4.53
C ARG A 166 -1.31 12.28 5.64
N ALA A 167 -2.17 12.31 6.63
CA ALA A 167 -2.18 11.36 7.73
C ALA A 167 -3.58 10.76 7.89
N GLY A 168 -3.64 9.52 8.32
CA GLY A 168 -4.89 8.79 8.52
C GLY A 168 -4.72 7.70 9.55
N VAL A 169 -5.85 7.12 9.97
CA VAL A 169 -5.88 5.94 10.83
C VAL A 169 -6.82 4.92 10.22
N VAL A 170 -6.38 3.66 10.19
CA VAL A 170 -7.19 2.53 9.73
C VAL A 170 -7.26 1.48 10.81
N GLU A 171 -8.33 0.68 10.78
CA GLU A 171 -8.46 -0.53 11.58
C GLU A 171 -8.27 -1.74 10.66
N ILE A 172 -7.53 -2.74 11.10
CA ILE A 172 -7.35 -4.01 10.38
C ILE A 172 -7.96 -5.10 11.24
N ASP A 173 -8.91 -5.82 10.66
CA ASP A 173 -9.38 -7.09 11.20
C ASP A 173 -8.30 -8.14 10.95
N LEU A 174 -7.68 -8.61 12.03
CA LEU A 174 -6.57 -9.55 12.04
C LEU A 174 -7.00 -10.99 11.76
N THR A 175 -8.30 -11.29 11.79
CA THR A 175 -8.84 -12.60 11.41
C THR A 175 -9.07 -12.66 9.90
N THR A 176 -9.62 -11.59 9.32
CA THR A 176 -9.99 -11.56 7.90
C THR A 176 -8.99 -10.83 7.02
N GLY A 177 -8.05 -10.09 7.60
CA GLY A 177 -7.15 -9.19 6.90
C GLY A 177 -7.82 -7.94 6.32
N LYS A 178 -9.09 -7.65 6.64
CA LYS A 178 -9.82 -6.52 6.05
C LYS A 178 -9.43 -5.20 6.70
N ILE A 179 -9.15 -4.20 5.87
CA ILE A 179 -8.93 -2.82 6.27
C ILE A 179 -10.27 -2.09 6.33
N HIS A 180 -10.48 -1.39 7.43
CA HIS A 180 -11.64 -0.56 7.72
C HIS A 180 -11.22 0.91 7.89
N VAL A 181 -11.95 1.81 7.24
CA VAL A 181 -11.82 3.27 7.42
C VAL A 181 -13.14 3.76 7.99
N ASN A 182 -13.10 4.36 9.18
CA ASN A 182 -14.31 4.79 9.90
C ASN A 182 -15.37 3.68 10.01
N GLY A 183 -14.93 2.45 10.32
CA GLY A 183 -15.79 1.27 10.46
C GLY A 183 -16.29 0.65 9.15
N THR A 184 -16.02 1.26 7.99
CA THR A 184 -16.43 0.73 6.69
C THR A 184 -15.28 -0.08 6.07
N PRO A 185 -15.50 -1.33 5.61
CA PRO A 185 -14.46 -2.10 4.94
C PRO A 185 -14.11 -1.44 3.59
N VAL A 186 -12.82 -1.23 3.35
CA VAL A 186 -12.32 -0.57 2.13
C VAL A 186 -11.45 -1.47 1.26
N GLY A 187 -10.92 -2.57 1.78
CA GLY A 187 -10.03 -3.47 1.05
C GLY A 187 -9.31 -4.47 1.94
N GLY A 188 -8.42 -5.26 1.35
CA GLY A 188 -7.58 -6.24 2.04
C GLY A 188 -6.21 -5.67 2.43
N ASN A 189 -5.66 -6.17 3.53
CA ASN A 189 -4.30 -5.89 3.96
C ASN A 189 -3.30 -6.58 3.06
N PHE A 190 -2.34 -5.80 2.55
CA PHE A 190 -1.22 -6.27 1.75
C PHE A 190 0.14 -5.83 2.33
N LEU A 191 0.15 -5.15 3.48
CA LEU A 191 1.38 -4.66 4.11
C LEU A 191 2.22 -5.82 4.69
N TRP A 192 1.58 -6.95 4.98
CA TRP A 192 2.22 -8.20 5.36
C TRP A 192 1.31 -9.39 5.04
N ALA A 193 1.91 -10.58 4.98
CA ALA A 193 1.21 -11.85 4.86
C ALA A 193 1.98 -12.93 5.65
N GLU A 194 1.29 -13.69 6.50
CA GLU A 194 1.92 -14.78 7.26
C GLU A 194 2.57 -15.83 6.35
N ASN A 195 1.89 -16.17 5.25
CA ASN A 195 2.44 -17.01 4.20
C ASN A 195 2.30 -16.30 2.85
N PRO A 196 3.33 -15.56 2.41
CA PRO A 196 3.31 -14.85 1.14
C PRO A 196 3.08 -15.75 -0.08
N ALA A 197 3.34 -17.06 -0.01
CA ALA A 197 3.05 -17.99 -1.10
C ALA A 197 1.55 -18.17 -1.35
N ASN A 198 0.71 -17.90 -0.35
CA ASN A 198 -0.72 -18.21 -0.36
C ASN A 198 -1.62 -16.96 -0.49
N VAL A 199 -1.08 -15.82 -0.91
CA VAL A 199 -1.86 -14.58 -1.07
C VAL A 199 -2.67 -14.51 -2.37
N THR A 200 -2.60 -15.52 -3.23
CA THR A 200 -3.44 -15.61 -4.43
C THR A 200 -4.93 -15.56 -4.05
N GLY A 201 -5.69 -14.73 -4.75
CA GLY A 201 -7.11 -14.48 -4.48
C GLY A 201 -7.38 -13.40 -3.42
N LEU A 202 -6.35 -12.89 -2.74
CA LEU A 202 -6.48 -11.75 -1.83
C LEU A 202 -7.04 -10.55 -2.59
N GLU A 203 -8.18 -10.03 -2.12
CA GLU A 203 -8.84 -8.85 -2.69
C GLU A 203 -8.33 -7.59 -1.98
N ILE A 204 -7.43 -6.86 -2.64
CA ILE A 204 -6.82 -5.62 -2.12
C ILE A 204 -7.83 -4.48 -2.16
N LEU A 205 -8.60 -4.39 -3.24
CA LEU A 205 -9.74 -3.48 -3.43
C LEU A 205 -10.86 -4.25 -4.12
N PRO A 206 -12.12 -3.79 -4.07
CA PRO A 206 -13.19 -4.39 -4.86
C PRO A 206 -12.79 -4.53 -6.33
N ALA A 207 -12.80 -5.77 -6.85
CA ALA A 207 -12.36 -6.15 -8.20
C ALA A 207 -10.84 -6.03 -8.49
N LEU A 208 -10.02 -5.78 -7.48
CA LEU A 208 -8.56 -5.87 -7.54
C LEU A 208 -8.08 -7.03 -6.66
N LYS A 209 -7.70 -8.13 -7.29
CA LYS A 209 -7.31 -9.37 -6.63
C LYS A 209 -5.91 -9.78 -7.05
N VAL A 210 -5.15 -10.34 -6.13
CA VAL A 210 -3.88 -10.99 -6.45
C VAL A 210 -4.17 -12.21 -7.32
N GLU A 211 -3.71 -12.19 -8.58
CA GLU A 211 -3.90 -13.29 -9.53
C GLU A 211 -2.71 -14.24 -9.55
N ASN A 212 -1.50 -13.70 -9.38
CA ASN A 212 -0.27 -14.46 -9.52
C ASN A 212 0.67 -14.15 -8.36
N VAL A 213 1.18 -15.21 -7.73
CA VAL A 213 2.26 -15.14 -6.77
C VAL A 213 3.39 -16.00 -7.29
N LYS A 214 4.58 -15.41 -7.39
CA LYS A 214 5.79 -16.11 -7.81
C LYS A 214 6.86 -15.98 -6.74
N MET A 215 7.44 -17.10 -6.34
CA MET A 215 8.69 -17.09 -5.59
C MET A 215 9.82 -16.66 -6.53
N ILE A 216 10.58 -15.67 -6.11
CA ILE A 216 11.79 -15.21 -6.77
C ILE A 216 12.97 -15.69 -5.94
N ASN A 217 13.83 -16.48 -6.57
CA ASN A 217 15.08 -16.95 -5.98
C ASN A 217 16.19 -15.91 -6.19
N SER A 218 15.92 -14.67 -5.80
CA SER A 218 16.82 -13.52 -5.94
C SER A 218 16.71 -12.66 -4.68
N THR A 219 17.76 -11.92 -4.37
CA THR A 219 17.79 -10.99 -3.24
C THR A 219 17.05 -9.71 -3.62
N ALA A 220 16.08 -9.31 -2.81
CA ALA A 220 15.42 -8.01 -2.95
C ALA A 220 16.25 -6.94 -2.25
N MET A 221 16.71 -5.95 -3.01
CA MET A 221 17.43 -4.81 -2.47
C MET A 221 16.44 -3.82 -1.85
N THR A 222 16.81 -3.17 -0.74
CA THR A 222 16.02 -2.09 -0.15
C THR A 222 16.92 -1.04 0.47
N TYR A 223 16.38 0.12 0.84
CA TYR A 223 17.13 1.14 1.60
C TYR A 223 17.42 0.72 3.05
N TYR A 224 16.66 -0.23 3.58
CA TYR A 224 16.88 -0.77 4.94
C TYR A 224 18.02 -1.80 4.96
N GLY A 225 18.14 -2.57 3.88
CA GLY A 225 19.09 -3.67 3.72
C GLY A 225 18.57 -4.72 2.75
N ASP A 226 19.43 -5.68 2.40
CA ASP A 226 19.10 -6.74 1.45
C ASP A 226 18.25 -7.84 2.12
N PHE A 227 17.18 -8.26 1.44
CA PHE A 227 16.35 -9.39 1.83
C PHE A 227 16.65 -10.59 0.92
N ASN A 228 17.32 -11.58 1.49
CA ASN A 228 17.69 -12.80 0.78
C ASN A 228 16.46 -13.65 0.43
N ALA A 229 16.60 -14.51 -0.57
CA ALA A 229 15.57 -15.46 -0.94
C ALA A 229 15.14 -16.37 0.24
N PRO A 230 13.87 -16.80 0.30
CA PRO A 230 12.83 -16.58 -0.71
C PRO A 230 12.16 -15.20 -0.60
N VAL A 231 12.02 -14.52 -1.73
CA VAL A 231 11.17 -13.32 -1.88
C VAL A 231 9.96 -13.70 -2.72
N TYR A 232 8.77 -13.23 -2.37
CA TYR A 232 7.54 -13.50 -3.12
C TYR A 232 7.04 -12.24 -3.80
N MET A 233 6.82 -12.32 -5.12
CA MET A 233 6.24 -11.25 -5.92
C MET A 233 4.78 -11.58 -6.22
N ALA A 234 3.88 -10.75 -5.71
CA ALA A 234 2.45 -10.84 -5.95
C ALA A 234 2.04 -9.79 -7.00
N HIS A 235 1.28 -10.21 -8.00
CA HIS A 235 0.68 -9.36 -9.02
C HIS A 235 -0.84 -9.43 -8.93
N THR A 236 -1.51 -8.28 -9.07
CA THR A 236 -2.96 -8.26 -9.24
C THR A 236 -3.39 -8.41 -10.68
N ASN A 237 -4.68 -8.65 -10.89
CA ASN A 237 -5.33 -8.42 -12.16
C ASN A 237 -5.17 -6.96 -12.63
N MET A 238 -5.34 -6.74 -13.93
CA MET A 238 -5.43 -5.40 -14.51
C MET A 238 -6.70 -4.72 -14.01
N MET A 239 -6.56 -3.49 -13.52
CA MET A 239 -7.65 -2.61 -13.12
C MET A 239 -7.64 -1.35 -13.99
N ASN A 240 -8.84 -0.87 -14.31
CA ASN A 240 -9.07 0.35 -15.05
C ASN A 240 -9.97 1.28 -14.21
N LEU A 241 -9.38 2.34 -13.67
CA LEU A 241 -10.10 3.41 -12.99
C LEU A 241 -9.91 4.71 -13.75
N LYS A 242 -10.92 5.14 -14.53
CA LYS A 242 -11.09 6.42 -15.27
C LYS A 242 -9.84 7.00 -15.98
N ARG A 243 -8.76 7.28 -15.26
CA ARG A 243 -7.50 7.89 -15.69
C ARG A 243 -6.28 6.98 -15.59
N ILE A 244 -6.38 5.84 -14.90
CA ILE A 244 -5.25 4.94 -14.65
C ILE A 244 -5.67 3.51 -14.99
N VAL A 245 -4.82 2.88 -15.78
CA VAL A 245 -4.88 1.46 -16.11
C VAL A 245 -3.58 0.84 -15.61
N GLY A 246 -3.67 -0.20 -14.80
CA GLY A 246 -2.48 -0.82 -14.25
C GLY A 246 -2.78 -2.04 -13.41
N LYS A 247 -1.74 -2.54 -12.76
CA LYS A 247 -1.80 -3.61 -11.76
C LYS A 247 -0.94 -3.20 -10.58
N ASP A 248 -1.27 -3.74 -9.42
CA ASP A 248 -0.40 -3.65 -8.27
C ASP A 248 0.63 -4.76 -8.32
N VAL A 249 1.81 -4.44 -7.78
CA VAL A 249 2.88 -5.41 -7.58
C VAL A 249 3.44 -5.25 -6.18
N ILE A 250 3.58 -6.34 -5.44
CA ILE A 250 4.05 -6.34 -4.05
C ILE A 250 5.14 -7.39 -3.89
N LEU A 251 6.21 -7.01 -3.21
CA LEU A 251 7.32 -7.88 -2.84
C LEU A 251 7.26 -8.16 -1.35
N TYR A 252 7.14 -9.42 -0.99
CA TYR A 252 7.18 -9.89 0.39
C TYR A 252 8.50 -10.60 0.67
N ASP A 253 9.10 -10.31 1.81
CA ASP A 253 10.10 -11.20 2.40
C ASP A 253 9.40 -12.50 2.84
N GLY A 254 9.86 -13.63 2.33
CA GLY A 254 9.26 -14.93 2.62
C GLY A 254 9.44 -15.40 4.06
N SER A 255 10.41 -14.84 4.80
CA SER A 255 10.68 -15.25 6.18
C SER A 255 9.83 -14.51 7.21
N SER A 256 9.70 -13.19 7.09
CA SER A 256 8.91 -12.35 7.99
C SER A 256 7.49 -12.11 7.51
N GLY A 257 7.23 -12.27 6.20
CA GLY A 257 5.96 -11.93 5.60
C GLY A 257 5.74 -10.43 5.37
N LEU A 258 6.70 -9.57 5.72
CA LEU A 258 6.61 -8.13 5.51
C LEU A 258 6.65 -7.78 4.03
N ALA A 259 5.79 -6.86 3.57
CA ALA A 259 5.98 -6.24 2.26
C ALA A 259 7.22 -5.33 2.31
N VAL A 260 8.28 -5.71 1.59
CA VAL A 260 9.57 -4.99 1.56
C VAL A 260 9.64 -3.96 0.45
N ALA A 261 8.82 -4.11 -0.59
CA ALA A 261 8.56 -3.06 -1.56
C ALA A 261 7.20 -3.28 -2.24
N PHE A 262 6.56 -2.19 -2.69
CA PHE A 262 5.28 -2.30 -3.39
C PHE A 262 5.01 -1.11 -4.31
N PHE A 263 4.46 -1.41 -5.49
CA PHE A 263 3.87 -0.43 -6.41
C PHE A 263 2.38 -0.69 -6.45
N THR A 264 1.62 0.17 -5.79
CA THR A 264 0.17 0.02 -5.64
C THR A 264 -0.51 1.31 -6.10
N PRO A 265 -0.65 1.58 -7.41
CA PRO A 265 -1.42 2.73 -7.88
C PRO A 265 -2.86 2.71 -7.36
N PHE A 266 -3.37 1.52 -7.03
CA PHE A 266 -4.66 1.29 -6.40
C PHE A 266 -4.44 0.76 -4.98
N SER A 267 -4.93 1.46 -3.95
CA SER A 267 -4.77 0.95 -2.58
C SER A 267 -5.89 1.40 -1.65
N PRO A 268 -6.37 0.52 -0.75
CA PRO A 268 -7.26 0.95 0.33
C PRO A 268 -6.62 2.00 1.25
N LEU A 269 -5.29 2.04 1.34
CA LEU A 269 -4.55 2.99 2.16
C LEU A 269 -4.64 4.41 1.59
N TRP A 270 -4.66 4.56 0.25
CA TRP A 270 -4.85 5.86 -0.41
C TRP A 270 -6.20 6.46 -0.10
N LYS A 271 -7.25 5.63 -0.09
CA LYS A 271 -8.59 6.06 0.32
C LYS A 271 -8.61 6.60 1.75
N ALA A 272 -7.91 5.95 2.68
CA ALA A 272 -7.80 6.42 4.07
C ALA A 272 -7.05 7.75 4.22
N LEU A 273 -6.18 8.06 3.25
CA LEU A 273 -5.39 9.31 3.20
C LEU A 273 -6.05 10.41 2.35
N GLY A 274 -7.23 10.15 1.78
CA GLY A 274 -7.92 11.07 0.87
C GLY A 274 -7.18 11.25 -0.47
N VAL A 275 -6.37 10.27 -0.87
CA VAL A 275 -5.63 10.23 -2.14
C VAL A 275 -6.46 9.44 -3.15
N SER A 276 -6.67 9.99 -4.34
CA SER A 276 -7.46 9.34 -5.38
C SER A 276 -6.63 8.31 -6.15
N SER A 277 -5.37 8.64 -6.43
CA SER A 277 -4.42 7.73 -7.07
C SER A 277 -2.97 8.15 -6.82
N THR A 278 -2.05 7.21 -7.07
CA THR A 278 -0.62 7.48 -7.03
C THR A 278 0.09 6.83 -8.21
N MET A 279 1.17 7.45 -8.66
CA MET A 279 2.18 6.83 -9.52
C MET A 279 3.52 7.02 -8.81
N ILE A 280 3.81 6.12 -7.88
CA ILE A 280 5.03 6.20 -7.06
C ILE A 280 5.90 5.02 -7.45
N GLN A 281 6.91 5.26 -8.28
CA GLN A 281 7.90 4.26 -8.71
C GLN A 281 9.29 4.79 -8.43
N ASP A 282 10.07 4.11 -7.58
CA ASP A 282 11.46 4.47 -7.35
C ASP A 282 12.31 4.16 -8.58
N THR A 283 12.57 5.18 -9.40
CA THR A 283 13.43 5.05 -10.59
C THR A 283 14.89 5.33 -10.25
N GLU A 284 15.15 6.24 -9.31
CA GLU A 284 16.51 6.61 -8.92
C GLU A 284 17.25 5.44 -8.25
N PHE A 285 16.59 4.66 -7.39
CA PHE A 285 17.23 3.49 -6.78
C PHE A 285 17.67 2.46 -7.82
N ALA A 286 16.82 2.23 -8.82
CA ALA A 286 17.11 1.29 -9.90
C ALA A 286 18.27 1.76 -10.78
N GLU A 287 18.36 3.07 -11.04
CA GLU A 287 19.48 3.69 -11.76
C GLU A 287 20.79 3.62 -10.95
N GLU A 288 20.75 3.94 -9.65
CA GLU A 288 21.93 3.90 -8.76
C GLU A 288 22.56 2.52 -8.62
N HIS A 289 21.76 1.45 -8.75
CA HIS A 289 22.20 0.07 -8.58
C HIS A 289 22.17 -0.75 -9.89
N GLU A 290 22.11 -0.08 -11.04
CA GLU A 290 21.93 -0.73 -12.34
C GLU A 290 22.99 -1.81 -12.62
N GLU A 291 24.26 -1.54 -12.31
CA GLU A 291 25.36 -2.49 -12.48
C GLU A 291 25.19 -3.71 -11.57
N GLU A 292 24.92 -3.49 -10.28
CA GLU A 292 24.74 -4.58 -9.31
C GLU A 292 23.55 -5.47 -9.69
N ILE A 293 22.46 -4.89 -10.20
CA ILE A 293 21.29 -5.61 -10.71
C ILE A 293 21.63 -6.45 -11.95
N LYS A 294 22.44 -5.90 -12.88
CA LYS A 294 22.81 -6.59 -14.12
C LYS A 294 23.83 -7.72 -13.88
N GLU A 295 24.74 -7.52 -12.93
CA GLU A 295 25.88 -8.40 -12.70
C GLU A 295 25.65 -9.43 -11.59
N SER A 296 24.67 -9.21 -10.71
CA SER A 296 24.35 -10.11 -9.60
C SER A 296 22.93 -10.66 -9.66
N ASN A 297 22.63 -11.67 -8.83
CA ASN A 297 21.28 -12.21 -8.69
C ASN A 297 20.44 -11.34 -7.72
N LYS A 298 20.45 -10.03 -7.92
CA LYS A 298 19.67 -9.04 -7.15
C LYS A 298 18.61 -8.42 -8.05
N MET A 299 17.46 -8.12 -7.46
CA MET A 299 16.36 -7.46 -8.16
C MET A 299 16.16 -6.05 -7.63
N PRO A 300 15.97 -5.05 -8.51
CA PRO A 300 15.59 -3.73 -8.07
C PRO A 300 14.22 -3.82 -7.39
N PRO A 301 14.07 -3.25 -6.20
CA PRO A 301 12.74 -2.95 -5.71
C PRO A 301 12.11 -1.93 -6.67
N PHE A 302 10.80 -1.97 -6.79
CA PHE A 302 10.02 -1.00 -7.55
C PHE A 302 8.96 -0.41 -6.62
N GLY A 303 8.47 0.77 -6.95
CA GLY A 303 7.44 1.40 -6.13
C GLY A 303 7.99 2.10 -4.89
N LEU A 304 7.30 1.94 -3.77
CA LEU A 304 7.73 2.32 -2.43
C LEU A 304 8.59 1.21 -1.82
N VAL A 305 9.81 1.54 -1.40
CA VAL A 305 10.85 0.60 -0.98
C VAL A 305 11.15 0.74 0.51
N LEU A 306 11.21 -0.36 1.27
CA LEU A 306 11.46 -0.33 2.70
C LEU A 306 12.79 0.39 3.02
N ALA A 307 12.73 1.37 3.91
CA ALA A 307 13.86 2.19 4.30
C ALA A 307 14.14 2.20 5.80
N LYS A 308 13.11 2.01 6.62
CA LYS A 308 13.28 1.95 8.07
C LYS A 308 12.18 1.14 8.72
N THR A 309 12.55 0.32 9.68
CA THR A 309 11.60 -0.37 10.56
C THR A 309 12.26 -0.66 11.90
N ASN A 310 11.44 -0.94 12.92
CA ASN A 310 11.86 -1.53 14.20
C ASN A 310 11.40 -2.99 14.36
N ILE A 311 11.00 -3.64 13.27
CA ILE A 311 10.68 -5.06 13.25
C ILE A 311 11.96 -5.85 13.57
N ASP A 312 11.86 -6.73 14.55
CA ASP A 312 12.88 -7.73 14.80
C ASP A 312 12.60 -8.93 13.90
N PHE A 313 13.46 -9.10 12.89
CA PHE A 313 13.38 -10.20 11.93
C PHE A 313 13.94 -11.52 12.49
N THR A 314 14.50 -11.51 13.70
CA THR A 314 14.90 -12.75 14.35
C THR A 314 13.64 -13.45 14.85
N LYS A 315 13.21 -14.48 14.10
CA LYS A 315 12.12 -15.34 14.56
C LYS A 315 12.59 -15.97 15.88
N PRO A 316 11.84 -15.81 17.01
CA PRO A 316 12.16 -16.54 18.22
C PRO A 316 12.23 -18.01 17.85
N ALA A 317 13.29 -18.71 18.26
CA ALA A 317 13.32 -20.16 18.12
C ALA A 317 12.03 -20.68 18.74
N GLU A 318 11.20 -21.36 17.93
CA GLU A 318 10.08 -22.12 18.47
C GLU A 318 10.73 -23.06 19.49
N LEU A 319 10.50 -22.78 20.78
CA LEU A 319 10.87 -23.73 21.83
C LEU A 319 10.29 -25.06 21.35
N PRO A 320 11.10 -26.15 21.33
CA PRO A 320 10.60 -27.43 20.86
C PRO A 320 9.28 -27.65 21.57
N ASP A 321 8.24 -27.88 20.78
CA ASP A 321 6.89 -28.10 21.25
C ASP A 321 7.03 -29.21 22.30
N GLU A 322 7.08 -28.84 23.59
CA GLU A 322 7.08 -29.78 24.69
C GLU A 322 5.64 -30.27 24.73
N GLY A 323 5.29 -31.08 23.72
CA GLY A 323 4.14 -31.94 23.76
C GLY A 323 4.14 -32.65 25.11
N PRO A 324 2.95 -32.93 25.67
CA PRO A 324 2.82 -33.41 27.04
C PRO A 324 3.88 -34.47 27.29
N SER A 325 4.71 -34.25 28.32
CA SER A 325 5.86 -35.13 28.59
C SER A 325 5.46 -36.60 28.47
N LYS A 326 6.36 -37.48 28.04
CA LYS A 326 6.06 -38.93 27.97
C LYS A 326 5.40 -39.43 29.27
N THR A 327 5.79 -38.85 30.40
CA THR A 327 5.20 -39.03 31.74
C THR A 327 3.72 -38.63 31.81
N ALA A 328 3.32 -37.49 31.27
CA ALA A 328 1.93 -37.05 31.17
C ALA A 328 1.10 -37.95 30.23
N ILE A 329 1.68 -38.39 29.11
CA ILE A 329 1.02 -39.34 28.19
C ILE A 329 0.81 -40.70 28.89
N PHE A 330 1.81 -41.20 29.62
CA PHE A 330 1.69 -42.44 30.39
C PHE A 330 0.72 -42.29 31.57
N ALA A 331 0.67 -41.13 32.23
CA ALA A 331 -0.29 -40.86 33.29
C ALA A 331 -1.73 -40.86 32.76
N VAL A 332 -1.98 -40.21 31.63
CA VAL A 332 -3.31 -40.22 30.98
C VAL A 332 -3.68 -41.62 30.51
N ALA A 333 -2.75 -42.36 29.89
CA ALA A 333 -2.98 -43.75 29.49
C ALA A 333 -3.27 -44.66 30.69
N GLY A 334 -2.56 -44.47 31.81
CA GLY A 334 -2.79 -45.18 33.06
C GLY A 334 -4.17 -44.88 33.67
N ILE A 335 -4.57 -43.60 33.69
CA ILE A 335 -5.90 -43.18 34.14
C ILE A 335 -6.99 -43.82 33.26
N VAL A 336 -6.82 -43.81 31.94
CA VAL A 336 -7.77 -44.43 31.01
C VAL A 336 -7.84 -45.94 31.20
N ALA A 337 -6.71 -46.61 31.44
CA ALA A 337 -6.66 -48.05 31.70
C ALA A 337 -7.35 -48.42 33.02
N VAL A 338 -7.11 -47.65 34.09
CA VAL A 338 -7.77 -47.85 35.39
C VAL A 338 -9.26 -47.59 35.30
N LEU A 339 -9.69 -46.51 34.65
CA LEU A 339 -11.10 -46.22 34.43
C LEU A 339 -11.77 -47.29 33.56
N GLY A 340 -11.10 -47.79 32.52
CA GLY A 340 -11.57 -48.90 31.70
C GLY A 340 -11.71 -50.20 32.48
N ALA A 341 -10.73 -50.53 33.33
CA ALA A 341 -10.77 -51.71 34.19
C ALA A 341 -11.87 -51.62 35.25
N LEU A 342 -12.04 -50.46 35.89
CA LEU A 342 -13.13 -50.19 36.85
C LEU A 342 -14.50 -50.27 36.18
N PHE A 343 -14.62 -49.76 34.96
CA PHE A 343 -15.86 -49.84 34.17
C PHE A 343 -16.20 -51.29 33.82
N LEU A 344 -15.23 -52.08 33.35
CA LEU A 344 -15.41 -53.51 33.06
C LEU A 344 -15.72 -54.34 34.31
N TRP A 345 -15.07 -54.04 35.44
CA TRP A 345 -15.33 -54.70 36.72
C TRP A 345 -16.73 -54.43 37.25
N ARG A 346 -17.20 -53.17 37.13
CA ARG A 346 -18.56 -52.77 37.50
C ARG A 346 -19.63 -53.36 36.58
N TRP A 347 -19.28 -53.82 35.39
CA TRP A 347 -20.19 -54.45 34.43
C TRP A 347 -20.26 -55.99 34.56
N ARG A 348 -19.30 -56.58 35.28
CA ARG A 348 -19.26 -58.02 35.60
C ARG A 348 -19.99 -58.38 36.92
N ARG A 349 -20.27 -57.38 37.75
CA ARG A 349 -21.26 -57.44 38.83
C ARG A 349 -22.60 -56.95 38.29
#